data_AF-T0PHP9-F1
#
_entry.id   AF-T0PHP9-F1
#
_cell.length_a   1.000
_cell.length_b   1.000
_cell.length_c   1.000
_cell.angle_alpha   90.00
_cell.angle_beta   90.00
_cell.angle_gamma   90.00
#
_symmetry.space_group_name_H-M   'P 1'
#
loop_
_entity.id
_entity.type
_entity.pdbx_description
1 polymer ?
#
loop_
_entity_poly.entity_id
_entity_poly.type
_entity_poly.pdbx_seq_one_letter_code
_entity_poly.pdbx_strand_id
1 'polypeptide(L)'
;MNLSKFPVYVQAAILALVLALVGYLVAQALQFSLKAEVIFAVGLAIGGFIVPLFLKRTPAAAGELASGQETCTLYVGNLPYRANEIAVRELFAEQGQVISVRLMKDKATGKRRGFGFVEMPAADAAKAIAVLNDKEYQQRTLKVREANDKRDKDEREGSEVDA
;
A
#
# COMPACT_ATOMS: atom_id res chain seq x y z
N MET A 1 51.73 2.82 -27.23
CA MET A 1 52.37 4.03 -26.65
C MET A 1 51.74 4.29 -25.29
N ASN A 2 52.52 4.40 -24.22
CA ASN A 2 52.00 4.53 -22.86
C ASN A 2 51.25 5.87 -22.68
N LEU A 3 49.92 5.80 -22.56
CA LEU A 3 49.02 6.97 -22.43
C LEU A 3 49.14 7.71 -21.08
N SER A 4 49.90 7.18 -20.12
CA SER A 4 50.02 7.71 -18.75
C SER A 4 50.94 8.93 -18.58
N LYS A 5 51.69 9.32 -19.62
CA LYS A 5 52.61 10.48 -19.58
C LYS A 5 51.96 11.82 -19.93
N PHE A 6 50.72 11.83 -20.42
CA PHE A 6 50.04 13.05 -20.85
C PHE A 6 49.16 13.63 -19.73
N PRO A 7 48.94 14.96 -19.72
CA PRO A 7 48.06 15.59 -18.74
C PRO A 7 46.64 15.01 -18.77
N VAL A 8 45.97 14.98 -17.60
CA VAL A 8 44.68 14.30 -17.39
C VAL A 8 43.59 14.72 -18.39
N TYR A 9 43.56 15.98 -18.80
CA TYR A 9 42.61 16.50 -19.80
C TYR A 9 42.85 15.93 -21.21
N VAL A 10 44.11 15.66 -21.58
CA VAL A 10 44.45 15.03 -22.86
C VAL A 10 44.07 13.56 -22.84
N GLN A 11 44.28 12.87 -21.71
CA GLN A 11 43.84 11.48 -21.54
C GLN A 11 42.31 11.36 -21.61
N ALA A 12 41.57 12.28 -20.97
CA ALA A 12 40.13 12.35 -21.02
C ALA A 12 39.61 12.61 -22.45
N ALA A 13 40.26 13.51 -23.20
CA ALA A 13 39.91 13.78 -24.60
C ALA A 13 40.14 12.55 -25.51
N ILE A 14 41.26 11.84 -25.33
CA ILE A 14 41.54 10.62 -26.10
C ILE A 14 40.56 9.51 -25.73
N LEU A 15 40.26 9.32 -24.43
CA LEU A 15 39.32 8.30 -23.98
C LEU A 15 37.90 8.59 -24.47
N ALA A 16 37.47 9.86 -24.45
CA ALA A 16 36.17 10.28 -25.00
C ALA A 16 36.10 10.03 -26.52
N LEU A 17 37.17 10.32 -27.25
CA LEU A 17 37.24 10.09 -28.70
C LEU A 17 37.20 8.59 -29.03
N VAL A 18 37.91 7.77 -28.26
CA VAL A 18 37.87 6.31 -28.41
C VAL A 18 36.48 5.76 -28.09
N LEU A 19 35.84 6.21 -27.00
CA LEU A 19 34.48 5.80 -26.66
C LEU A 19 33.46 6.21 -27.74
N ALA A 20 33.58 7.41 -28.29
CA ALA A 20 32.70 7.89 -29.36
C ALA A 20 32.89 7.08 -30.65
N LEU A 21 34.13 6.74 -31.03
CA LEU A 21 34.40 5.90 -32.19
C LEU A 21 33.94 4.47 -31.99
N VAL A 22 34.17 3.89 -30.81
CA VAL A 22 33.66 2.56 -30.46
C VAL A 22 32.14 2.55 -30.45
N GLY A 23 31.50 3.57 -29.86
CA GLY A 23 30.05 3.71 -29.87
C GLY A 23 29.47 3.85 -31.28
N TYR A 24 30.12 4.64 -32.15
CA TYR A 24 29.74 4.78 -33.55
C TYR A 24 29.93 3.48 -34.33
N LEU A 25 31.06 2.79 -34.15
CA LEU A 25 31.32 1.50 -34.81
C LEU A 25 30.41 0.39 -34.29
N VAL A 26 30.09 0.37 -32.99
CA VAL A 26 29.10 -0.56 -32.42
C VAL A 26 27.71 -0.23 -32.98
N ALA A 27 27.33 1.04 -33.06
CA ALA A 27 26.07 1.46 -33.68
C ALA A 27 26.02 1.20 -35.20
N GLN A 28 27.16 1.17 -35.89
CA GLN A 28 27.27 0.86 -37.31
C GLN A 28 27.30 -0.66 -37.56
N ALA A 29 27.98 -1.44 -36.71
CA ALA A 29 28.10 -2.89 -36.78
C ALA A 29 26.82 -3.59 -36.32
N LEU A 30 26.13 -3.01 -35.33
CA LEU A 30 24.74 -3.31 -35.07
C LEU A 30 23.93 -2.53 -36.10
N GLN A 31 23.74 -3.09 -37.29
CA GLN A 31 22.57 -2.79 -38.10
C GLN A 31 21.32 -3.20 -37.31
N PHE A 32 21.05 -2.52 -36.20
CA PHE A 32 19.89 -2.71 -35.35
C PHE A 32 18.70 -2.17 -36.13
N SER A 33 18.21 -3.01 -37.04
CA SER A 33 16.86 -2.97 -37.57
C SER A 33 15.90 -3.34 -36.43
N LEU A 34 15.98 -2.59 -35.33
CA LEU A 34 15.02 -2.70 -34.25
C LEU A 34 13.78 -1.96 -34.75
N LYS A 35 12.86 -2.74 -35.33
CA LYS A 35 11.50 -2.28 -35.58
C LYS A 35 10.98 -1.62 -34.30
N ALA A 36 10.21 -0.54 -34.46
CA ALA A 36 9.69 0.24 -33.33
C ALA A 36 9.01 -0.65 -32.26
N GLU A 37 8.50 -1.81 -32.65
CA GLU A 37 7.99 -2.88 -31.81
C GLU A 37 8.97 -3.37 -30.73
N VAL A 38 10.25 -3.59 -31.06
CA VAL A 38 11.24 -4.09 -30.09
C VAL A 38 11.62 -2.99 -29.10
N ILE A 39 11.71 -1.75 -29.58
CA ILE A 39 11.96 -0.57 -28.73
C ILE A 39 10.80 -0.38 -27.75
N PHE A 40 9.56 -0.51 -28.25
CA PHE A 40 8.37 -0.42 -27.41
C PHE A 40 8.29 -1.58 -26.40
N ALA A 41 8.57 -2.82 -26.82
CA ALA A 41 8.55 -3.99 -25.95
C ALA A 41 9.58 -3.88 -24.82
N VAL A 42 10.80 -3.41 -25.12
CA VAL A 42 11.84 -3.18 -24.10
C VAL A 42 11.45 -2.02 -23.19
N GLY A 43 10.88 -0.94 -23.73
CA GLY A 43 10.35 0.17 -22.94
C GLY A 43 9.23 -0.24 -21.98
N LEU A 44 8.31 -1.10 -22.43
CA LEU A 44 7.21 -1.63 -21.62
C LEU A 44 7.71 -2.63 -20.57
N ALA A 45 8.66 -3.50 -20.92
CA ALA A 45 9.23 -4.46 -19.98
C ALA A 45 10.01 -3.76 -18.85
N ILE A 46 10.81 -2.75 -19.19
CA ILE A 46 11.55 -1.96 -18.20
C ILE A 46 10.61 -1.06 -17.41
N GLY A 47 9.66 -0.40 -18.06
CA GLY A 47 8.64 0.44 -17.41
C GLY A 47 7.77 -0.37 -16.46
N GLY A 48 7.28 -1.54 -16.87
CA GLY A 48 6.45 -2.43 -16.05
C GLY A 48 7.17 -3.01 -14.84
N PHE A 49 8.50 -3.14 -14.88
CA PHE A 49 9.28 -3.73 -13.77
C PHE A 49 9.90 -2.68 -12.84
N ILE A 50 10.34 -1.53 -13.36
CA ILE A 50 11.05 -0.48 -12.58
C ILE A 50 10.08 0.54 -11.96
N VAL A 51 9.02 0.92 -12.68
CA VAL A 51 8.03 1.90 -12.18
C VAL A 51 7.34 1.45 -10.87
N PRO A 52 6.89 0.18 -10.71
CA PRO A 52 6.29 -0.25 -9.44
C PRO A 52 7.31 -0.39 -8.30
N LEU A 53 8.61 -0.35 -8.60
CA LEU A 53 9.68 -0.42 -7.61
C LEU A 53 10.06 0.98 -7.09
N PHE A 54 9.77 2.04 -7.85
CA PHE A 54 10.05 3.44 -7.47
C PHE A 54 8.82 4.23 -7.00
N LEU A 55 7.62 3.91 -7.49
CA LEU A 55 6.39 4.43 -6.89
C LEU A 55 5.96 3.49 -5.76
N LYS A 56 6.34 3.87 -4.53
CA LYS A 56 5.79 3.32 -3.28
C LYS A 56 4.27 3.22 -3.44
N ARG A 57 3.77 1.97 -3.56
CA ARG A 57 2.36 1.62 -3.83
C ARG A 57 1.40 2.46 -2.99
N THR A 58 0.61 3.31 -3.65
CA THR A 58 -0.74 3.64 -3.18
C THR A 58 -1.69 2.72 -3.94
N PRO A 59 -2.33 1.72 -3.30
CA PRO A 59 -3.32 0.90 -3.98
C PRO A 59 -4.61 1.71 -4.15
N ALA A 60 -4.77 2.35 -5.29
CA ALA A 60 -6.06 2.79 -5.79
C ALA A 60 -6.57 1.73 -6.78
N ALA A 61 -7.63 1.02 -6.37
CA ALA A 61 -8.50 0.18 -7.20
C ALA A 61 -7.88 -1.00 -7.96
N ALA A 62 -7.88 -2.17 -7.31
CA ALA A 62 -8.24 -3.45 -7.94
C ALA A 62 -8.72 -4.39 -6.82
N GLY A 63 -10.03 -4.36 -6.56
CA GLY A 63 -10.68 -5.38 -5.75
C GLY A 63 -10.83 -6.63 -6.60
N GLU A 64 -9.83 -7.50 -6.59
CA GLU A 64 -9.95 -8.89 -7.03
C GLU A 64 -8.74 -9.68 -6.50
N LEU A 65 -8.86 -10.16 -5.26
CA LEU A 65 -8.12 -11.28 -4.64
C LEU A 65 -8.53 -11.35 -3.17
N ALA A 66 -9.80 -11.64 -2.90
CA ALA A 66 -10.20 -12.22 -1.63
C ALA A 66 -9.81 -13.70 -1.63
N SER A 67 -8.50 -13.96 -1.68
CA SER A 67 -7.92 -15.26 -1.44
C SER A 67 -8.03 -15.56 0.05
N GLY A 68 -9.13 -16.17 0.47
CA GLY A 68 -9.24 -16.99 1.70
C GLY A 68 -8.55 -16.49 2.98
N GLN A 69 -8.43 -15.19 3.20
CA GLN A 69 -7.94 -14.67 4.47
C GLN A 69 -9.15 -14.46 5.36
N GLU A 70 -9.24 -15.27 6.41
CA GLU A 70 -10.23 -15.09 7.47
C GLU A 70 -10.08 -13.65 8.01
N THR A 71 -11.10 -12.84 7.83
CA THR A 71 -11.16 -11.48 8.39
C THR A 71 -11.85 -11.53 9.74
N CYS A 72 -11.40 -10.69 10.66
CA CYS A 72 -11.97 -10.57 11.98
C CYS A 72 -12.32 -9.10 12.24
N THR A 73 -13.52 -8.88 12.77
CA THR A 73 -13.96 -7.57 13.22
C THR A 73 -13.55 -7.37 14.67
N LEU A 74 -12.91 -6.25 14.97
CA LEU A 74 -12.52 -5.85 16.31
C LEU A 74 -13.44 -4.75 16.82
N TYR A 75 -13.91 -4.90 18.05
CA TYR A 75 -14.55 -3.84 18.82
C TYR A 75 -13.48 -2.99 19.51
N VAL A 76 -13.57 -1.66 19.33
CA VAL A 76 -12.67 -0.68 19.94
C VAL A 76 -13.48 0.28 20.80
N GLY A 77 -13.29 0.21 22.12
CA GLY A 77 -13.99 1.01 23.12
C GLY A 77 -13.10 2.00 23.85
N ASN A 78 -13.75 2.92 24.56
CA ASN A 78 -13.12 4.01 25.32
C ASN A 78 -12.26 4.97 24.48
N LEU A 79 -12.57 5.10 23.19
CA LEU A 79 -11.91 6.06 22.32
C LEU A 79 -12.22 7.50 22.77
N PRO A 80 -11.25 8.42 22.67
CA PRO A 80 -11.47 9.82 22.98
C PRO A 80 -12.50 10.42 22.02
N TYR A 81 -13.31 11.36 22.49
CA TYR A 81 -14.36 11.99 21.68
C TYR A 81 -13.82 12.73 20.45
N ARG A 82 -12.52 13.05 20.43
CA ARG A 82 -11.83 13.66 19.28
C ARG A 82 -11.19 12.64 18.33
N ALA A 83 -11.19 11.34 18.65
CA ALA A 83 -10.69 10.30 17.74
C ALA A 83 -11.51 10.28 16.45
N ASN A 84 -10.82 10.45 15.33
CA ASN A 84 -11.37 10.33 13.99
C ASN A 84 -11.11 8.94 13.44
N GLU A 85 -11.85 8.56 12.41
CA GLU A 85 -11.67 7.28 11.70
C GLU A 85 -10.23 7.14 11.18
N ILE A 86 -9.67 8.23 10.64
CA ILE A 86 -8.28 8.28 10.17
C ILE A 86 -7.29 7.96 11.30
N ALA A 87 -7.46 8.58 12.47
CA ALA A 87 -6.56 8.37 13.61
C ALA A 87 -6.63 6.93 14.16
N VAL A 88 -7.83 6.32 14.15
CA VAL A 88 -8.00 4.91 14.52
C VAL A 88 -7.37 4.01 13.45
N ARG A 89 -7.57 4.31 12.16
CA ARG A 89 -6.95 3.56 11.08
C ARG A 89 -5.42 3.57 11.18
N GLU A 90 -4.81 4.73 11.43
CA GLU A 90 -3.36 4.87 11.60
C GLU A 90 -2.84 4.06 12.78
N LEU A 91 -3.53 4.11 13.93
CA LEU A 91 -3.15 3.34 15.12
C LEU A 91 -3.18 1.83 14.87
N PHE A 92 -4.18 1.33 14.14
CA PHE A 92 -4.31 -0.09 13.81
C PHE A 92 -3.39 -0.50 12.65
N ALA A 93 -3.06 0.44 11.75
CA ALA A 93 -2.13 0.21 10.64
C ALA A 93 -0.69 -0.08 11.10
N GLU A 94 -0.31 0.34 12.31
CA GLU A 94 0.98 -0.06 12.92
C GLU A 94 1.06 -1.56 13.23
N GLN A 95 -0.09 -2.21 13.44
CA GLN A 95 -0.17 -3.61 13.83
C GLN A 95 -0.43 -4.56 12.66
N GLY A 96 -1.15 -4.10 11.63
CA GLY A 96 -1.45 -4.87 10.43
C GLY A 96 -2.30 -4.12 9.39
N GLN A 97 -2.85 -4.86 8.42
CA GLN A 97 -3.65 -4.24 7.35
C GLN A 97 -5.08 -3.94 7.81
N VAL A 98 -5.48 -2.66 7.70
CA VAL A 98 -6.85 -2.24 8.03
C VAL A 98 -7.73 -2.23 6.78
N ILE A 99 -8.73 -3.10 6.76
CA ILE A 99 -9.71 -3.23 5.66
C ILE A 99 -10.75 -2.12 5.77
N SER A 100 -11.40 -2.01 6.93
CA SER A 100 -12.47 -1.04 7.18
C SER A 100 -12.46 -0.53 8.61
N VAL A 101 -12.90 0.72 8.81
CA VAL A 101 -13.07 1.32 10.15
C VAL A 101 -14.45 1.97 10.18
N ARG A 102 -15.21 1.72 11.24
CA ARG A 102 -16.55 2.28 11.44
C ARG A 102 -16.71 2.82 12.85
N LEU A 103 -16.72 4.14 13.00
CA LEU A 103 -16.94 4.80 14.30
C LEU A 103 -18.42 5.10 14.55
N MET A 104 -18.92 4.72 15.72
CA MET A 104 -20.32 4.94 16.09
C MET A 104 -20.51 6.34 16.67
N LYS A 105 -21.46 7.05 16.06
CA LYS A 105 -21.94 8.36 16.51
C LYS A 105 -23.35 8.22 17.06
N ASP A 106 -23.66 9.04 18.04
CA ASP A 106 -25.00 9.15 18.58
C ASP A 106 -25.91 9.85 17.57
N LYS A 107 -27.05 9.23 17.22
CA LYS A 107 -27.97 9.79 16.21
C LYS A 107 -28.76 11.00 16.71
N ALA A 108 -28.97 11.11 18.03
CA ALA A 108 -29.76 12.20 18.60
C ALA A 108 -28.91 13.46 18.83
N THR A 109 -27.66 13.29 19.26
CA THR A 109 -26.76 14.40 19.63
C THR A 109 -25.64 14.66 18.63
N GLY A 110 -25.43 13.75 17.67
CA GLY A 110 -24.29 13.79 16.72
C GLY A 110 -22.93 13.58 17.39
N LYS A 111 -22.86 13.46 18.72
CA LYS A 111 -21.62 13.28 19.48
C LYS A 111 -21.10 11.87 19.30
N ARG A 112 -19.77 11.72 19.32
CA ARG A 112 -19.13 10.40 19.22
C ARG A 112 -19.39 9.61 20.49
N ARG A 113 -19.75 8.35 20.35
CA ARG A 113 -20.05 7.47 21.50
C ARG A 113 -18.80 6.90 22.15
N GLY A 114 -17.62 7.16 21.58
CA GLY A 114 -16.33 6.68 22.10
C GLY A 114 -16.08 5.20 21.85
N PHE A 115 -16.74 4.63 20.83
CA PHE A 115 -16.48 3.27 20.37
C PHE A 115 -16.67 3.12 18.86
N GLY A 116 -16.10 2.06 18.30
CA GLY A 116 -16.21 1.71 16.89
C GLY A 116 -15.81 0.27 16.62
N PHE A 117 -15.84 -0.08 15.34
CA PHE A 117 -15.48 -1.39 14.81
C PHE A 117 -14.37 -1.24 13.78
N VAL A 118 -13.41 -2.16 13.77
CA VAL A 118 -12.30 -2.19 12.83
C VAL A 118 -12.22 -3.58 12.23
N GLU A 119 -12.24 -3.69 10.92
CA GLU A 119 -12.12 -4.96 10.19
C GLU A 119 -10.69 -5.13 9.69
N MET A 120 -10.07 -6.26 10.03
CA MET A 120 -8.68 -6.60 9.65
C MET A 120 -8.54 -8.11 9.42
N PRO A 121 -7.47 -8.59 8.77
CA PRO A 121 -7.15 -10.01 8.73
C PRO A 121 -7.03 -10.61 10.13
N ALA A 122 -7.53 -11.83 10.36
CA ALA A 122 -7.58 -12.48 11.68
C ALA A 122 -6.19 -12.60 12.34
N ALA A 123 -5.16 -12.86 11.54
CA ALA A 123 -3.77 -12.89 12.01
C ALA A 123 -3.32 -11.54 12.61
N ASP A 124 -3.65 -10.44 11.94
CA ASP A 124 -3.33 -9.08 12.37
C ASP A 124 -4.24 -8.63 13.53
N ALA A 125 -5.50 -9.08 13.52
CA ALA A 125 -6.49 -8.75 14.53
C ALA A 125 -6.10 -9.27 15.92
N ALA A 126 -5.67 -10.52 16.01
CA ALA A 126 -5.16 -11.12 17.25
C ALA A 126 -3.96 -10.35 17.81
N LYS A 127 -3.02 -9.95 16.94
CA LYS A 127 -1.86 -9.15 17.32
C LYS A 127 -2.26 -7.75 17.80
N ALA A 128 -3.18 -7.10 17.10
CA ALA A 128 -3.67 -5.79 17.48
C ALA A 128 -4.39 -5.81 18.84
N ILE A 129 -5.18 -6.85 19.14
CA ILE A 129 -5.76 -7.02 20.49
C ILE A 129 -4.66 -7.13 21.53
N ALA A 130 -3.65 -7.98 21.32
CA ALA A 130 -2.58 -8.20 22.30
C ALA A 130 -1.77 -6.92 22.61
N VAL A 131 -1.59 -6.04 21.62
CA VAL A 131 -0.76 -4.82 21.75
C VAL A 131 -1.57 -3.58 22.14
N LEU A 132 -2.78 -3.42 21.60
CA LEU A 132 -3.59 -2.21 21.76
C LEU A 132 -4.63 -2.32 22.87
N ASN A 133 -5.00 -3.53 23.29
CA ASN A 133 -5.89 -3.67 24.45
C ASN A 133 -5.19 -3.18 25.71
N ASP A 134 -5.88 -2.35 26.49
CA ASP A 134 -5.40 -1.67 27.69
C ASP A 134 -4.24 -0.67 27.46
N LYS A 135 -3.98 -0.30 26.20
CA LYS A 135 -3.01 0.75 25.87
C LYS A 135 -3.58 2.14 26.17
N GLU A 136 -2.78 3.01 26.76
CA GLU A 136 -3.15 4.41 26.97
C GLU A 136 -3.05 5.20 25.65
N TYR A 137 -4.15 5.86 25.28
CA TYR A 137 -4.25 6.70 24.09
C TYR A 137 -5.01 7.98 24.44
N GLN A 138 -4.32 9.13 24.35
CA GLN A 138 -4.86 10.44 24.69
C GLN A 138 -5.52 10.47 26.09
N GLN A 139 -4.80 9.98 27.11
CA GLN A 139 -5.25 9.91 28.51
C GLN A 139 -6.46 8.98 28.75
N ARG A 140 -6.74 8.06 27.81
CA ARG A 140 -7.80 7.04 27.96
C ARG A 140 -7.24 5.67 27.62
N THR A 141 -7.59 4.68 28.43
CA THR A 141 -7.22 3.28 28.21
C THR A 141 -8.12 2.65 27.15
N LEU A 142 -7.58 2.28 26.00
CA LEU A 142 -8.34 1.63 24.95
C LEU A 142 -8.76 0.22 25.37
N LYS A 143 -9.98 -0.18 25.00
CA LYS A 143 -10.42 -1.58 25.11
C LYS A 143 -10.62 -2.16 23.74
N VAL A 144 -9.82 -3.17 23.38
CA VAL A 144 -9.88 -3.84 22.08
C VAL A 144 -10.26 -5.30 22.29
N ARG A 145 -11.30 -5.76 21.60
CA ARG A 145 -11.81 -7.14 21.71
C ARG A 145 -12.26 -7.64 20.34
N GLU A 146 -12.30 -8.95 20.14
CA GLU A 146 -13.00 -9.52 19.00
C GLU A 146 -14.49 -9.16 19.08
N ALA A 147 -15.02 -8.61 18.00
CA ALA A 147 -16.44 -8.34 17.86
C ALA A 147 -17.11 -9.64 17.37
N ASN A 148 -17.99 -10.21 18.20
CA ASN A 148 -18.87 -11.27 17.74
C ASN A 148 -19.90 -10.65 16.78
N ASP A 149 -19.69 -10.82 15.48
CA ASP A 149 -20.56 -10.28 14.45
C ASP A 149 -21.89 -11.06 14.44
N LYS A 150 -22.85 -10.53 15.19
CA LYS A 150 -24.21 -11.10 15.28
C LYS A 150 -25.21 -10.33 14.42
N ARG A 151 -24.78 -9.50 13.45
CA ARG A 151 -25.67 -8.44 12.92
C ARG A 151 -25.64 -8.16 11.41
N ASP A 152 -25.40 -9.15 10.56
CA ASP A 152 -25.64 -8.98 9.11
C ASP A 152 -26.35 -10.16 8.41
N LYS A 153 -27.19 -10.91 9.14
CA LYS A 153 -28.02 -11.99 8.54
C LYS A 153 -29.53 -11.71 8.46
N ASP A 154 -30.03 -10.56 8.91
CA ASP A 154 -31.49 -10.33 9.04
C ASP A 154 -32.13 -9.35 8.03
N GLU A 155 -31.40 -8.72 7.09
CA GLU A 155 -31.97 -7.66 6.22
C GLU A 155 -32.01 -7.97 4.70
N ARG A 156 -31.81 -9.22 4.26
CA ARG A 156 -31.96 -9.62 2.84
C ARG A 156 -33.04 -10.66 2.55
N GLU A 157 -33.99 -10.87 3.48
CA GLU A 157 -35.08 -11.85 3.32
C GLU A 157 -36.49 -11.21 3.43
N GLY A 158 -36.62 -9.91 3.12
CA GLY A 158 -37.83 -9.14 3.40
C GLY A 158 -38.39 -8.28 2.26
N SER A 159 -38.06 -8.54 0.99
CA SER A 159 -38.71 -7.81 -0.12
C SER A 159 -38.80 -8.65 -1.41
N GLU A 160 -39.55 -9.74 -1.39
CA GLU A 160 -40.07 -10.36 -2.61
C GLU A 160 -41.32 -11.19 -2.28
N VAL A 161 -42.39 -10.54 -1.82
CA VAL A 161 -43.75 -11.07 -1.91
C VAL A 161 -44.69 -9.89 -2.11
N ASP A 162 -45.03 -9.60 -3.36
CA ASP A 162 -46.38 -9.18 -3.78
C ASP A 162 -46.36 -9.04 -5.31
N ALA A 163 -46.86 -10.09 -5.96
CA ALA A 163 -47.23 -10.14 -7.38
C ALA A 163 -48.75 -10.20 -7.47
#